data_AF-A0A9Q0GFS8-F1
#
_entry.id   AF-A0A9Q0GFS8-F1
#
_cell.length_a   1.000
_cell.length_b   1.000
_cell.length_c   1.000
_cell.angle_alpha   90.00
_cell.angle_beta   90.00
_cell.angle_gamma   90.00
#
_symmetry.space_group_name_H-M   'P 1'
#
loop_
_entity.id
_entity.type
_entity.pdbx_description
1 polymer ?
#
loop_
_entity_poly.entity_id
_entity_poly.type
_entity_poly.pdbx_seq_one_letter_code
_entity_poly.pdbx_strand_id
1 'polypeptide(L)'
;MAPTIPNREPSFHNQHGTQATSADGEAPGENGGEEAAAARKRVVDVTKLGALERHVFIERLITKIEEDNLRLLTKFKERIDRMTLLLGPPGCGKTTLLKALSGKLDQSLKVTGEITYNGYKFNEFIPQKTSAYISQYDQHISEMTVRETLDFSARCQGIGDRADIMEEICRKEKQAGIIPEPDIDTYIKVVSEKDQEQYWQHHEVPYTFVSVDKFVNLFHKFHVGQKLTEEPSIPPTKAETDKKALSFDVYPSRWELFKACMDREWLLMKRNSFVHVSKSSQSIPRVPNIKQNYNPATWMLDITSPSSQALLGLDFASLYQESHLFKENEELVNKLRTPPEGSEELQFSTRFPQNGWQQFKACLWKQSLSYWRSPSYNLARFAFVTVCSLIFGALLWRKGKKIENEQDILDILRSVFIFMQFTGIGNCSSVLPFVAAERIVVYRERFAGMYSSWAYSLAQVIIEIPYIFLQAALFLAFTYPAIDLYWSVSKVFWYFYSMFCLLLCYNYMGLLLVSLTPSFQLASIFASIFYNITNLFSGYVIPGP
;
A
#
# COMPACT_ATOMS: atom_id res chain seq x y z
N MET A 1 47.08 -34.80 46.60
CA MET A 1 46.09 -34.29 47.58
C MET A 1 44.85 -33.84 46.80
N ALA A 2 43.84 -34.71 46.79
CA ALA A 2 42.42 -34.39 46.50
C ALA A 2 41.76 -33.86 47.80
N PRO A 3 40.52 -33.31 47.82
CA PRO A 3 39.25 -34.02 47.52
C PRO A 3 38.22 -33.18 46.69
N THR A 4 37.45 -33.74 45.73
CA THR A 4 36.17 -34.50 45.79
C THR A 4 34.95 -33.81 46.43
N ILE A 5 33.91 -33.58 45.61
CA ILE A 5 32.53 -33.24 45.97
C ILE A 5 31.68 -34.52 45.81
N PRO A 6 30.83 -34.92 46.79
CA PRO A 6 30.03 -36.13 46.69
C PRO A 6 28.60 -35.91 46.17
N ASN A 7 28.12 -36.90 45.40
CA ASN A 7 26.71 -37.19 45.14
C ASN A 7 25.99 -37.65 46.42
N ARG A 8 24.70 -37.35 46.56
CA ARG A 8 23.74 -38.14 47.35
C ARG A 8 22.30 -37.94 46.87
N GLU A 9 21.71 -39.02 46.38
CA GLU A 9 20.26 -39.28 46.47
C GLU A 9 19.84 -39.41 47.95
N PRO A 10 18.54 -39.37 48.24
CA PRO A 10 17.99 -40.53 48.93
C PRO A 10 16.65 -41.03 48.36
N SER A 11 16.62 -42.34 48.19
CA SER A 11 15.45 -43.20 48.26
C SER A 11 14.86 -43.22 49.67
N PHE A 12 13.53 -43.37 49.80
CA PHE A 12 12.94 -44.06 50.96
C PHE A 12 11.70 -44.87 50.57
N HIS A 13 11.61 -45.99 51.27
CA HIS A 13 10.89 -47.22 50.97
C HIS A 13 9.64 -47.32 51.85
N ASN A 14 8.58 -47.91 51.29
CA ASN A 14 7.74 -48.98 51.85
C ASN A 14 6.92 -48.80 53.14
N GLN A 15 5.65 -49.26 53.03
CA GLN A 15 4.99 -50.35 53.78
C GLN A 15 3.65 -50.05 54.47
N HIS A 16 2.87 -51.15 54.52
CA HIS A 16 1.50 -51.39 55.01
C HIS A 16 0.36 -51.02 54.05
N GLY A 17 -0.54 -51.91 53.62
CA GLY A 17 -0.81 -53.31 53.99
C GLY A 17 -2.29 -53.53 54.28
N THR A 18 -2.87 -54.51 53.56
CA THR A 18 -3.85 -55.50 54.06
C THR A 18 -5.36 -55.27 53.82
N GLN A 19 -5.84 -55.96 52.77
CA GLN A 19 -6.96 -56.93 52.69
C GLN A 19 -8.47 -56.55 52.79
N ALA A 20 -9.18 -57.19 51.85
CA ALA A 20 -10.49 -57.89 51.98
C ALA A 20 -11.76 -57.01 52.09
N THR A 21 -12.90 -57.28 51.43
CA THR A 21 -13.44 -58.49 50.78
C THR A 21 -14.64 -58.13 49.90
N SER A 22 -14.90 -59.00 48.93
CA SER A 22 -16.05 -59.17 48.03
C SER A 22 -17.45 -59.17 48.68
N ALA A 23 -18.48 -58.69 47.95
CA ALA A 23 -19.50 -59.52 47.28
C ALA A 23 -20.75 -58.72 46.83
N ASP A 24 -21.08 -58.90 45.55
CA ASP A 24 -22.40 -59.04 44.91
C ASP A 24 -23.48 -57.94 44.91
N GLY A 25 -24.01 -57.69 43.70
CA GLY A 25 -25.45 -57.50 43.48
C GLY A 25 -25.91 -56.31 42.64
N GLU A 26 -26.07 -56.54 41.33
CA GLU A 26 -27.10 -55.97 40.43
C GLU A 26 -27.12 -54.46 40.08
N ALA A 27 -27.02 -54.19 38.77
CA ALA A 27 -27.38 -52.94 38.09
C ALA A 27 -28.83 -53.02 37.54
N PRO A 28 -29.42 -52.00 36.88
CA PRO A 28 -29.03 -50.58 36.72
C PRO A 28 -30.18 -49.58 36.99
N GLY A 29 -29.87 -48.28 37.15
CA GLY A 29 -30.89 -47.22 37.16
C GLY A 29 -30.33 -45.80 37.34
N GLU A 30 -29.97 -45.18 36.21
CA GLU A 30 -29.99 -43.73 35.91
C GLU A 30 -29.23 -42.72 36.82
N ASN A 31 -27.98 -42.48 36.43
CA ASN A 31 -27.26 -41.20 36.29
C ASN A 31 -27.76 -39.97 37.10
N GLY A 32 -27.08 -39.73 38.22
CA GLY A 32 -26.86 -38.40 38.77
C GLY A 32 -25.43 -37.91 38.48
N GLY A 33 -25.31 -36.65 38.05
CA GLY A 33 -24.20 -35.74 38.36
C GLY A 33 -22.81 -36.05 37.76
N GLU A 34 -22.55 -35.55 36.55
CA GLU A 34 -21.20 -35.38 36.01
C GLU A 34 -20.40 -34.36 36.84
N GLU A 35 -19.35 -34.86 37.49
CA GLU A 35 -18.25 -34.06 38.04
C GLU A 35 -17.17 -33.91 36.95
N ALA A 36 -17.30 -32.87 36.12
CA ALA A 36 -16.24 -32.41 35.23
C ALA A 36 -15.81 -31.00 35.66
N ALA A 37 -14.74 -30.94 36.45
CA ALA A 37 -14.13 -29.70 36.92
C ALA A 37 -13.51 -28.91 35.76
N ALA A 38 -14.34 -28.11 35.08
CA ALA A 38 -13.89 -27.05 34.18
C ALA A 38 -13.17 -25.97 35.00
N ALA A 39 -11.90 -25.71 34.67
CA ALA A 39 -11.12 -24.60 35.23
C ALA A 39 -11.80 -23.26 34.91
N ARG A 40 -12.67 -22.82 35.82
CA ARG A 40 -13.44 -21.58 35.73
C ARG A 40 -12.45 -20.40 35.72
N LYS A 41 -12.28 -19.74 34.57
CA LYS A 41 -11.52 -18.49 34.45
C LYS A 41 -12.14 -17.47 35.42
N ARG A 42 -11.45 -17.20 36.55
CA ARG A 42 -11.83 -16.14 37.49
C ARG A 42 -11.37 -14.81 36.93
N VAL A 43 -12.32 -13.90 36.67
CA VAL A 43 -12.02 -12.49 36.43
C VAL A 43 -11.56 -11.91 37.76
N VAL A 44 -10.29 -11.50 37.82
CA VAL A 44 -9.68 -10.93 39.04
C VAL A 44 -9.84 -9.42 39.01
N ASP A 45 -10.52 -8.87 40.00
CA ASP A 45 -10.65 -7.43 40.22
C ASP A 45 -9.32 -6.87 40.74
N VAL A 46 -8.55 -6.26 39.83
CA VAL A 46 -7.17 -5.77 40.07
C VAL A 46 -7.12 -4.73 41.19
N THR A 47 -8.25 -4.08 41.50
CA THR A 47 -8.35 -3.03 42.54
C THR A 47 -8.43 -3.58 43.97
N LYS A 48 -8.72 -4.88 44.15
CA LYS A 48 -8.88 -5.54 45.45
C LYS A 48 -7.75 -6.50 45.82
N LEU A 49 -6.67 -6.54 45.02
CA LEU A 49 -5.56 -7.48 45.20
C LEU A 49 -4.69 -7.12 46.41
N GLY A 50 -4.42 -8.13 47.26
CA GLY A 50 -3.43 -8.02 48.33
C GLY A 50 -2.02 -7.73 47.80
N ALA A 51 -1.10 -7.28 48.66
CA ALA A 51 0.27 -6.95 48.24
C ALA A 51 1.01 -8.14 47.59
N LEU A 52 0.81 -9.35 48.11
CA LEU A 52 1.42 -10.57 47.59
C LEU A 52 0.83 -10.97 46.21
N GLU A 53 -0.48 -10.83 46.04
CA GLU A 53 -1.16 -11.15 44.77
C GLU A 53 -0.80 -10.16 43.67
N ARG A 54 -0.63 -8.87 44.01
CA ARG A 54 -0.10 -7.85 43.08
C ARG A 54 1.31 -8.17 42.62
N HIS A 55 2.18 -8.64 43.52
CA HIS A 55 3.55 -9.02 43.17
C HIS A 55 3.58 -10.20 42.19
N VAL A 56 2.81 -11.26 42.48
CA VAL A 56 2.69 -12.43 41.59
C VAL A 56 2.07 -12.07 40.23
N PHE A 57 1.10 -11.14 40.21
CA PHE A 57 0.50 -10.65 38.97
C PHE A 57 1.49 -9.84 38.12
N ILE A 58 2.28 -8.97 38.73
CA ILE A 58 3.33 -8.20 38.05
C ILE A 58 4.44 -9.11 37.54
N GLU A 59 4.90 -10.09 38.33
CA GLU A 59 5.88 -11.08 37.84
C GLU A 59 5.35 -11.84 36.62
N ARG A 60 4.10 -12.33 36.66
CA ARG A 60 3.50 -13.02 35.50
C ARG A 60 3.39 -12.11 34.28
N LEU A 61 3.07 -10.83 34.46
CA LEU A 61 3.07 -9.83 33.38
C LEU A 61 4.47 -9.62 32.80
N ILE A 62 5.48 -9.47 33.65
CA ILE A 62 6.88 -9.30 33.23
C ILE A 62 7.36 -10.54 32.48
N THR A 63 7.12 -11.75 33.00
CA THR A 63 7.50 -12.99 32.34
C THR A 63 6.80 -13.14 30.98
N LYS A 64 5.52 -12.78 30.87
CA LYS A 64 4.79 -12.83 29.60
C LYS A 64 5.34 -11.81 28.59
N ILE A 65 5.68 -10.60 29.05
CA ILE A 65 6.34 -9.57 28.22
C ILE A 65 7.73 -10.03 27.77
N GLU A 66 8.50 -10.68 28.63
CA GLU A 66 9.83 -11.22 28.30
C GLU A 66 9.74 -12.38 27.29
N GLU A 67 8.80 -13.31 27.46
CA GLU A 67 8.53 -14.38 26.50
C GLU A 67 8.09 -13.84 25.13
N ASP A 68 7.20 -12.83 25.10
CA ASP A 68 6.75 -12.20 23.87
C ASP A 68 7.87 -11.44 23.16
N ASN A 69 8.71 -10.73 23.90
CA ASN A 69 9.91 -10.09 23.37
C ASN A 69 10.88 -11.15 22.80
N LEU A 70 11.09 -12.27 23.48
CA LEU A 70 11.97 -13.34 23.01
C LEU A 70 11.43 -14.01 21.74
N ARG A 71 10.11 -14.23 21.67
CA ARG A 71 9.42 -14.72 20.46
C ARG A 71 9.54 -13.73 19.31
N LEU A 72 9.36 -12.43 19.57
CA LEU A 72 9.51 -11.37 18.58
C LEU A 72 10.95 -11.32 18.06
N LEU A 73 11.94 -11.36 18.95
CA LEU A 73 13.35 -11.39 18.58
C LEU A 73 13.73 -12.64 17.81
N THR A 74 13.18 -13.81 18.16
CA THR A 74 13.39 -15.06 17.43
C THR A 74 12.79 -14.99 16.02
N LYS A 75 11.53 -14.54 15.89
CA LYS A 75 10.89 -14.32 14.58
C LYS A 75 11.64 -13.28 13.74
N PHE A 76 12.17 -12.25 14.38
CA PHE A 76 12.95 -11.22 13.71
C PHE A 76 14.30 -11.77 13.23
N LYS A 77 14.96 -12.60 14.04
CA LYS A 77 16.17 -13.33 13.66
C LYS A 77 15.91 -14.25 12.46
N GLU A 78 14.85 -15.05 12.49
CA GLU A 78 14.46 -15.92 11.37
C GLU A 78 14.18 -15.13 10.08
N ARG A 79 13.56 -13.95 10.19
CA ARG A 79 13.34 -13.05 9.03
C ARG A 79 14.65 -12.50 8.48
N ILE A 80 15.59 -12.12 9.35
CA ILE A 80 16.90 -11.62 8.95
C ILE A 80 17.76 -12.72 8.32
N ASP A 81 17.72 -13.93 8.87
CA ASP A 81 18.44 -15.09 8.31
C ASP A 81 17.94 -15.43 6.89
N ARG A 82 16.73 -14.97 6.51
CA ARG A 82 16.14 -15.09 5.16
C ARG A 82 16.31 -13.83 4.29
N MET A 83 16.98 -12.79 4.78
CA MET A 83 17.14 -11.52 4.06
C MET A 83 18.39 -11.55 3.19
N THR A 84 18.21 -11.32 1.89
CA THR A 84 19.32 -11.20 0.93
C THR A 84 19.65 -9.74 0.69
N LEU A 85 20.88 -9.33 1.01
CA LEU A 85 21.40 -7.99 0.71
C LEU A 85 22.20 -8.00 -0.59
N LEU A 86 21.80 -7.15 -1.55
CA LEU A 86 22.50 -6.97 -2.82
C LEU A 86 23.33 -5.67 -2.82
N LEU A 87 24.64 -5.79 -2.71
CA LEU A 87 25.59 -4.67 -2.75
C LEU A 87 26.31 -4.59 -4.09
N GLY A 88 26.62 -3.37 -4.52
CA GLY A 88 27.43 -3.12 -5.70
C GLY A 88 27.54 -1.63 -6.03
N PRO A 89 28.53 -1.21 -6.82
CA PRO A 89 28.71 0.20 -7.19
C PRO A 89 27.55 0.74 -8.04
N PRO A 90 27.35 2.07 -8.12
CA PRO A 90 26.36 2.66 -9.01
C PRO A 90 26.52 2.16 -10.46
N GLY A 91 25.42 1.87 -11.15
CA GLY A 91 25.45 1.39 -12.54
C GLY A 91 25.68 -0.11 -12.74
N CYS A 92 26.00 -0.90 -11.70
CA CYS A 92 26.26 -2.35 -11.85
C CYS A 92 25.02 -3.25 -12.06
N GLY A 93 23.84 -2.66 -12.33
CA GLY A 93 22.64 -3.43 -12.66
C GLY A 93 21.79 -3.93 -11.48
N LYS A 94 22.04 -3.52 -10.22
CA LYS A 94 21.24 -3.94 -9.04
C LYS A 94 19.74 -3.77 -9.24
N THR A 95 19.33 -2.57 -9.64
CA THR A 95 17.93 -2.23 -9.86
C THR A 95 17.34 -3.07 -10.99
N THR A 96 18.12 -3.34 -12.04
CA THR A 96 17.73 -4.19 -13.17
C THR A 96 17.54 -5.63 -12.73
N LEU A 97 18.44 -6.18 -11.91
CA LEU A 97 18.33 -7.54 -11.36
C LEU A 97 17.11 -7.68 -10.46
N LEU A 98 16.85 -6.72 -9.56
CA LEU A 98 15.66 -6.76 -8.70
C LEU A 98 14.36 -6.67 -9.52
N LYS A 99 14.35 -5.87 -10.60
CA LYS A 99 13.22 -5.84 -11.54
C LYS A 99 13.03 -7.18 -12.25
N ALA A 100 14.11 -7.84 -12.68
CA ALA A 100 14.05 -9.18 -13.27
C ALA A 100 13.48 -10.22 -12.30
N LEU A 101 13.97 -10.24 -11.05
CA LEU A 101 13.50 -11.15 -9.99
C LEU A 101 12.04 -10.89 -9.56
N SER A 102 11.49 -9.70 -9.83
CA SER A 102 10.08 -9.39 -9.57
C SER A 102 9.17 -9.63 -10.79
N GLY A 103 9.72 -10.08 -11.92
CA GLY A 103 8.98 -10.25 -13.17
C GLY A 103 8.52 -8.93 -13.79
N LYS A 104 9.27 -7.85 -13.57
CA LYS A 104 8.96 -6.48 -14.01
C LYS A 104 10.07 -5.86 -14.84
N LEU A 105 10.89 -6.70 -15.48
CA LEU A 105 11.90 -6.24 -16.42
C LEU A 105 11.24 -5.73 -17.71
N ASP A 106 11.88 -4.78 -18.38
CA ASP A 106 11.42 -4.25 -19.66
C ASP A 106 11.44 -5.36 -20.73
N GLN A 107 10.34 -5.50 -21.48
CA GLN A 107 10.18 -6.55 -22.50
C GLN A 107 11.08 -6.36 -23.72
N SER A 108 11.61 -5.15 -23.94
CA SER A 108 12.57 -4.87 -25.01
C SER A 108 13.96 -5.47 -24.74
N LEU A 109 14.23 -5.91 -23.52
CA LEU A 109 15.54 -6.46 -23.13
C LEU A 109 15.63 -7.94 -23.46
N LYS A 110 16.79 -8.36 -23.99
CA LYS A 110 17.10 -9.78 -24.17
C LYS A 110 17.45 -10.40 -22.81
N VAL A 111 16.64 -11.37 -22.38
CA VAL A 111 16.84 -12.11 -21.12
C VAL A 111 17.42 -13.49 -21.42
N THR A 112 18.46 -13.88 -20.67
CA THR A 112 19.07 -15.22 -20.72
C THR A 112 19.16 -15.80 -19.32
N GLY A 113 18.97 -17.11 -19.20
CA GLY A 113 18.92 -17.82 -17.91
C GLY A 113 17.50 -18.19 -17.51
N GLU A 114 17.37 -18.91 -16.39
CA GLU A 114 16.09 -19.35 -15.84
C GLU A 114 15.98 -18.91 -14.39
N ILE A 115 14.81 -18.38 -14.01
CA ILE A 115 14.48 -18.04 -12.63
C ILE A 115 13.37 -18.98 -12.19
N THR A 116 13.57 -19.64 -11.04
CA THR A 116 12.57 -20.50 -10.42
C THR A 116 12.17 -19.97 -9.05
N TYR A 117 10.92 -20.22 -8.66
CA TYR A 117 10.36 -19.91 -7.37
C TYR A 117 9.70 -21.16 -6.81
N ASN A 118 10.23 -21.69 -5.71
CA ASN A 118 9.82 -22.98 -5.14
C ASN A 118 9.81 -24.14 -6.16
N GLY A 119 10.78 -24.15 -7.08
CA GLY A 119 10.87 -25.15 -8.15
C GLY A 119 10.03 -24.87 -9.40
N TYR A 120 9.14 -23.87 -9.37
CA TYR A 120 8.32 -23.48 -10.53
C TYR A 120 8.98 -22.37 -11.33
N LYS A 121 8.84 -22.41 -12.65
CA LYS A 121 9.38 -21.37 -13.55
C LYS A 121 8.53 -20.11 -13.50
N PHE A 122 9.14 -18.98 -13.86
CA PHE A 122 8.44 -17.68 -13.93
C PHE A 122 7.22 -17.63 -14.86
N ASN A 123 7.07 -18.59 -15.77
CA ASN A 123 5.94 -18.69 -16.70
C ASN A 123 4.78 -19.53 -16.14
N GLU A 124 5.01 -20.27 -15.05
CA GLU A 124 4.05 -21.20 -14.42
C GLU A 124 3.21 -20.49 -13.33
N PHE A 125 3.70 -19.39 -12.77
CA PHE A 125 2.95 -18.57 -11.80
C PHE A 125 3.00 -17.09 -12.17
N ILE A 126 2.17 -16.27 -11.51
CA ILE A 126 2.15 -14.82 -11.70
C ILE A 126 3.11 -14.17 -10.68
N PRO A 127 4.34 -13.76 -11.07
CA PRO A 127 5.33 -13.29 -10.11
C PRO A 127 4.93 -11.99 -9.40
N GLN A 128 4.06 -11.20 -10.03
CA GLN A 128 3.57 -9.95 -9.45
C GLN A 128 2.64 -10.17 -8.25
N LYS A 129 2.14 -11.40 -8.03
CA LYS A 129 1.34 -11.78 -6.86
C LYS A 129 2.18 -12.37 -5.72
N THR A 130 3.29 -13.02 -6.04
CA THR A 130 4.18 -13.66 -5.06
C THR A 130 5.33 -12.76 -4.63
N SER A 131 5.66 -11.73 -5.44
CA SER A 131 6.73 -10.78 -5.18
C SER A 131 6.25 -9.33 -5.23
N ALA A 132 6.67 -8.54 -4.25
CA ALA A 132 6.46 -7.10 -4.22
C ALA A 132 7.79 -6.38 -4.54
N TYR A 133 7.73 -5.41 -5.45
CA TYR A 133 8.88 -4.56 -5.78
C TYR A 133 8.59 -3.12 -5.32
N ILE A 134 9.46 -2.59 -4.46
CA ILE A 134 9.42 -1.22 -3.99
C ILE A 134 10.40 -0.41 -4.83
N SER A 135 9.89 0.58 -5.56
CA SER A 135 10.67 1.47 -6.41
C SER A 135 11.55 2.41 -5.59
N GLN A 136 12.69 2.83 -6.16
CA GLN A 136 13.54 3.87 -5.58
C GLN A 136 12.82 5.22 -5.46
N TYR A 137 11.92 5.51 -6.40
CA TYR A 137 11.05 6.68 -6.35
C TYR A 137 9.68 6.24 -5.84
N ASP A 138 9.32 6.69 -4.64
CA ASP A 138 8.00 6.47 -4.06
C ASP A 138 7.17 7.75 -4.17
N GLN A 139 6.54 7.93 -5.33
CA GLN A 139 5.62 9.04 -5.58
C GLN A 139 4.18 8.60 -5.32
N HIS A 140 3.46 9.44 -4.59
CA HIS A 140 2.04 9.29 -4.27
C HIS A 140 1.30 10.56 -4.66
N ILE A 141 -0.02 10.49 -4.80
CA ILE A 141 -0.87 11.68 -5.01
C ILE A 141 -0.81 12.53 -3.74
N SER A 142 -0.41 13.80 -3.89
CA SER A 142 -0.22 14.73 -2.77
C SER A 142 -1.52 15.12 -2.07
N GLU A 143 -2.65 15.02 -2.77
CA GLU A 143 -3.99 15.41 -2.33
C GLU A 143 -4.66 14.35 -1.43
N MET A 144 -4.05 13.18 -1.30
CA MET A 144 -4.53 12.08 -0.48
C MET A 144 -3.75 11.98 0.84
N THR A 145 -4.45 11.66 1.92
CA THR A 145 -3.81 11.34 3.19
C THR A 145 -3.15 9.96 3.15
N VAL A 146 -2.25 9.69 4.11
CA VAL A 146 -1.63 8.36 4.27
C VAL A 146 -2.69 7.28 4.46
N ARG A 147 -3.72 7.56 5.28
CA ARG A 147 -4.84 6.63 5.50
C ARG A 147 -5.59 6.32 4.21
N GLU A 148 -5.99 7.33 3.46
CA GLU A 148 -6.73 7.13 2.20
C GLU A 148 -5.90 6.40 1.14
N THR A 149 -4.58 6.62 1.12
CA THR A 149 -3.65 5.90 0.23
C THR A 149 -3.58 4.42 0.59
N LEU A 150 -3.53 4.10 1.89
CA LEU A 150 -3.60 2.71 2.38
C LEU A 150 -4.97 2.09 2.13
N ASP A 151 -6.06 2.84 2.35
CA ASP A 151 -7.43 2.40 2.09
C ASP A 151 -7.65 2.12 0.59
N PHE A 152 -7.11 2.94 -0.30
CA PHE A 152 -7.11 2.68 -1.74
C PHE A 152 -6.41 1.35 -2.05
N SER A 153 -5.24 1.12 -1.44
CA SER A 153 -4.52 -0.13 -1.59
C SER A 153 -5.32 -1.33 -1.08
N ALA A 154 -5.93 -1.22 0.10
CA ALA A 154 -6.78 -2.26 0.67
C ALA A 154 -7.97 -2.61 -0.25
N ARG A 155 -8.67 -1.58 -0.77
CA ARG A 155 -9.79 -1.74 -1.72
C ARG A 155 -9.38 -2.45 -3.02
N CYS A 156 -8.18 -2.16 -3.52
CA CYS A 156 -7.63 -2.82 -4.72
C CYS A 156 -7.19 -4.27 -4.46
N GLN A 157 -6.55 -4.52 -3.31
CA GLN A 157 -6.07 -5.84 -2.90
C GLN A 157 -7.20 -6.75 -2.43
N GLY A 158 -8.40 -6.21 -2.21
CA GLY A 158 -9.53 -6.97 -1.75
C GLY A 158 -9.38 -7.50 -0.33
N ILE A 159 -8.58 -6.80 0.47
CA ILE A 159 -8.64 -6.85 1.92
C ILE A 159 -10.08 -6.44 2.24
N GLY A 160 -10.93 -7.43 2.54
CA GLY A 160 -12.34 -7.23 2.88
C GLY A 160 -12.50 -6.31 4.08
N ASP A 161 -13.73 -6.12 4.57
CA ASP A 161 -13.89 -5.41 5.83
C ASP A 161 -13.04 -6.10 6.90
N ARG A 162 -12.56 -5.34 7.88
CA ARG A 162 -11.75 -5.89 8.97
C ARG A 162 -12.50 -7.04 9.65
N ALA A 163 -13.83 -6.97 9.70
CA ALA A 163 -14.70 -8.06 10.12
C ALA A 163 -14.58 -9.32 9.24
N ASP A 164 -14.68 -9.19 7.91
CA ASP A 164 -14.57 -10.31 6.96
C ASP A 164 -13.21 -11.01 7.06
N ILE A 165 -12.13 -10.25 7.25
CA ILE A 165 -10.78 -10.79 7.39
C ILE A 165 -10.65 -11.56 8.70
N MET A 166 -11.18 -11.00 9.79
CA MET A 166 -11.18 -11.65 11.09
C MET A 166 -12.01 -12.94 11.06
N GLU A 167 -13.14 -12.95 10.36
CA GLU A 167 -13.93 -14.17 10.11
C GLU A 167 -13.12 -15.23 9.34
N GLU A 168 -12.45 -14.85 8.25
CA GLU A 168 -11.67 -15.77 7.43
C GLU A 168 -10.44 -16.31 8.17
N ILE A 169 -9.79 -15.49 9.01
CA ILE A 169 -8.72 -15.94 9.92
C ILE A 169 -9.27 -16.98 10.89
N CYS A 170 -10.39 -16.69 11.57
CA CYS A 170 -11.03 -17.62 12.50
C CYS A 170 -11.39 -18.96 11.85
N ARG A 171 -11.87 -18.93 10.61
CA ARG A 171 -12.17 -20.13 9.82
C ARG A 171 -10.92 -20.96 9.53
N LYS A 172 -9.83 -20.31 9.11
CA LYS A 172 -8.56 -20.99 8.81
C LYS A 172 -7.86 -21.54 10.05
N GLU A 173 -7.91 -20.82 11.17
CA GLU A 173 -7.36 -21.29 12.45
C GLU A 173 -8.08 -22.56 12.93
N LYS A 174 -9.41 -22.59 12.85
CA LYS A 174 -10.22 -23.79 13.14
C LYS A 174 -9.85 -24.97 12.23
N GLN A 175 -9.69 -24.74 10.93
CA GLN A 175 -9.31 -25.79 9.98
C GLN A 175 -7.89 -26.31 10.19
N ALA A 176 -6.96 -25.43 10.59
CA ALA A 176 -5.58 -25.79 10.87
C ALA A 176 -5.34 -26.29 12.31
N GLY A 177 -6.38 -26.34 13.14
CA GLY A 177 -6.26 -26.71 14.56
C GLY A 177 -5.36 -25.76 15.37
N ILE A 178 -5.18 -24.52 14.90
CA ILE A 178 -4.35 -23.52 15.56
C ILE A 178 -5.15 -22.96 16.72
N ILE A 179 -4.56 -22.97 17.92
CA ILE A 179 -5.14 -22.34 19.11
C ILE A 179 -4.58 -20.91 19.19
N PRO A 180 -5.35 -19.88 18.82
CA PRO A 180 -4.92 -18.49 18.95
C PRO A 180 -4.71 -18.09 20.40
N GLU A 181 -3.89 -17.05 20.61
CA GLU A 181 -3.71 -16.47 21.93
C GLU A 181 -5.06 -15.98 22.49
N PRO A 182 -5.40 -16.18 23.77
CA PRO A 182 -6.75 -15.93 24.28
C PRO A 182 -7.24 -14.49 24.08
N ASP A 183 -6.34 -13.52 24.14
CA ASP A 183 -6.66 -12.10 24.00
C ASP A 183 -6.95 -11.74 22.53
N ILE A 184 -6.18 -12.34 21.60
CA ILE A 184 -6.37 -12.20 20.16
C ILE A 184 -7.66 -12.90 19.72
N ASP A 185 -7.91 -14.12 20.21
CA ASP A 185 -9.14 -14.88 19.96
C ASP A 185 -10.39 -14.13 20.42
N THR A 186 -10.34 -13.54 21.62
CA THR A 186 -11.44 -12.73 22.15
C THR A 186 -11.67 -11.49 21.28
N TYR A 187 -10.60 -10.78 20.90
CA TYR A 187 -10.70 -9.62 20.01
C TYR A 187 -11.33 -9.98 18.65
N ILE A 188 -10.88 -11.08 18.02
CA ILE A 188 -11.40 -11.56 16.74
C ILE A 188 -12.90 -11.84 16.84
N LYS A 189 -13.33 -12.53 17.91
CA LYS A 189 -14.73 -12.92 18.11
C LYS A 189 -15.65 -11.75 18.48
N VAL A 190 -15.16 -10.75 19.22
CA VAL A 190 -15.93 -9.53 19.57
C VAL A 190 -16.15 -8.63 18.35
N VAL A 191 -15.25 -8.68 17.37
CA VAL A 191 -15.32 -7.89 16.13
C VAL A 191 -16.15 -8.59 15.03
N SER A 192 -16.31 -9.92 15.10
CA SER A 192 -17.08 -10.69 14.13
C SER A 192 -18.59 -10.64 14.39
N GLU A 193 -19.40 -10.41 13.36
CA GLU A 193 -20.86 -10.30 13.47
C GLU A 193 -21.52 -11.57 14.03
N LYS A 194 -21.04 -12.75 13.62
CA LYS A 194 -21.60 -14.05 14.05
C LYS A 194 -21.31 -14.37 15.51
N ASP A 195 -20.17 -13.88 16.01
CA ASP A 195 -19.63 -14.25 17.31
C ASP A 195 -19.83 -13.14 18.35
N GLN A 196 -20.18 -11.91 17.96
CA GLN A 196 -20.28 -10.78 18.88
C GLN A 196 -21.45 -10.91 19.87
N GLU A 197 -22.56 -11.56 19.47
CA GLU A 197 -23.73 -11.77 20.34
C GLU A 197 -23.39 -12.54 21.63
N GLN A 198 -22.44 -13.48 21.58
CA GLN A 198 -22.07 -14.30 22.74
C GLN A 198 -21.39 -13.48 23.87
N TYR A 199 -20.93 -12.26 23.56
CA TYR A 199 -20.34 -11.32 24.52
C TYR A 199 -21.33 -10.26 25.00
N TRP A 200 -22.60 -10.33 24.56
CA TRP A 200 -23.64 -9.39 24.94
C TRP A 200 -24.06 -9.61 26.40
N GLN A 201 -23.74 -8.65 27.27
CA GLN A 201 -24.01 -8.75 28.70
C GLN A 201 -25.47 -8.42 29.08
N HIS A 202 -26.14 -7.59 28.30
CA HIS A 202 -27.49 -7.12 28.62
C HIS A 202 -28.55 -7.99 27.92
N HIS A 203 -28.86 -9.14 28.51
CA HIS A 203 -29.89 -10.06 27.98
C HIS A 203 -31.32 -9.46 27.94
N GLU A 204 -31.54 -8.32 28.59
CA GLU A 204 -32.81 -7.59 28.58
C GLU A 204 -32.99 -6.72 27.32
N VAL A 205 -31.91 -6.47 26.58
CA VAL A 205 -31.91 -5.63 25.36
C VAL A 205 -31.61 -6.52 24.16
N PRO A 206 -32.43 -6.48 23.08
CA PRO A 206 -32.17 -7.28 21.89
C PRO A 206 -30.81 -6.95 21.30
N TYR A 207 -30.04 -7.99 20.99
CA TYR A 207 -28.72 -7.85 20.40
C TYR A 207 -28.80 -7.01 19.12
N THR A 208 -27.88 -6.04 19.01
CA THR A 208 -27.67 -5.24 17.81
C THR A 208 -26.20 -5.23 17.51
N PHE A 209 -25.82 -5.63 16.31
CA PHE A 209 -24.43 -5.62 15.88
C PHE A 209 -23.80 -4.22 16.03
N VAL A 210 -22.64 -4.18 16.71
CA VAL A 210 -21.84 -2.99 16.91
C VAL A 210 -20.65 -3.06 15.97
N SER A 211 -20.65 -2.23 14.93
CA SER A 211 -19.54 -2.15 13.99
C SER A 211 -18.26 -1.67 14.68
N VAL A 212 -17.10 -2.01 14.08
CA VAL A 212 -15.78 -1.60 14.57
C VAL A 212 -15.68 -0.09 14.72
N ASP A 213 -16.18 0.69 13.76
CA ASP A 213 -16.16 2.16 13.84
C ASP A 213 -16.98 2.68 15.02
N LYS A 214 -18.14 2.08 15.28
CA LYS A 214 -18.97 2.44 16.43
C LYS A 214 -18.29 2.05 17.74
N PHE A 215 -17.65 0.88 17.79
CA PHE A 215 -16.87 0.42 18.93
C PHE A 215 -15.67 1.34 19.23
N VAL A 216 -14.91 1.74 18.20
CA VAL A 216 -13.78 2.68 18.31
C VAL A 216 -14.26 4.05 18.78
N ASN A 217 -15.36 4.56 18.22
CA ASN A 217 -15.94 5.84 18.66
C ASN A 217 -16.44 5.80 20.11
N LEU A 218 -17.05 4.68 20.53
CA LEU A 218 -17.47 4.47 21.92
C LEU A 218 -16.26 4.31 22.85
N PHE A 219 -15.22 3.60 22.41
CA PHE A 219 -13.98 3.44 23.16
C PHE A 219 -13.27 4.78 23.39
N HIS A 220 -13.16 5.63 22.38
CA HIS A 220 -12.60 6.99 22.53
C HIS A 220 -13.42 7.87 23.49
N LYS A 221 -14.73 7.63 23.62
CA LYS A 221 -15.60 8.32 24.59
C LYS A 221 -15.57 7.68 25.98
N PHE A 222 -15.12 6.43 26.09
CA PHE A 222 -15.04 5.69 27.34
C PHE A 222 -13.83 6.19 28.14
N HIS A 223 -13.97 6.24 29.47
CA HIS A 223 -12.93 6.81 30.33
C HIS A 223 -11.56 6.14 30.17
N VAL A 224 -11.49 4.84 29.84
CA VAL A 224 -10.20 4.16 29.57
C VAL A 224 -9.59 4.62 28.25
N GLY A 225 -10.40 4.78 27.20
CA GLY A 225 -9.90 5.31 25.93
C GLY A 225 -9.51 6.78 26.02
N GLN A 226 -10.25 7.59 26.79
CA GLN A 226 -9.84 8.96 27.12
C GLN A 226 -8.51 8.97 27.89
N LYS A 227 -8.36 8.14 28.92
CA LYS A 227 -7.14 8.04 29.73
C LYS A 227 -5.91 7.55 28.94
N LEU A 228 -6.10 6.59 28.03
CA LEU A 228 -5.07 6.13 27.08
C LEU A 228 -4.73 7.16 26.00
N THR A 229 -5.65 8.07 25.69
CA THR A 229 -5.41 9.21 24.78
C THR A 229 -4.80 10.41 25.54
N GLU A 230 -5.03 10.50 26.85
CA GLU A 230 -4.44 11.48 27.77
C GLU A 230 -3.03 11.07 28.28
N GLU A 231 -2.71 9.78 28.38
CA GLU A 231 -1.36 9.29 28.75
C GLU A 231 -0.23 9.77 27.82
N PRO A 232 -0.42 9.89 26.49
CA PRO A 232 0.51 10.59 25.60
C PRO A 232 0.49 12.12 25.75
N SER A 233 -0.49 12.69 26.44
CA SER A 233 -0.77 14.13 26.52
C SER A 233 -0.19 14.80 27.76
N ILE A 234 0.47 14.06 28.66
CA ILE A 234 1.26 14.64 29.75
C ILE A 234 2.64 15.00 29.19
N PRO A 235 2.97 16.29 28.97
CA PRO A 235 4.33 16.66 28.61
C PRO A 235 5.25 16.29 29.79
N PRO A 236 6.32 15.51 29.57
CA PRO A 236 7.24 15.18 30.65
C PRO A 236 7.86 16.46 31.20
N THR A 237 7.84 16.62 32.53
CA THR A 237 8.45 17.73 33.22
C THR A 237 9.94 17.78 32.87
N LYS A 238 10.38 18.91 32.31
CA LYS A 238 11.66 19.15 31.60
C LYS A 238 12.97 18.87 32.37
N ALA A 239 12.94 18.31 33.57
CA ALA A 239 14.12 18.24 34.44
C ALA A 239 14.80 16.86 34.51
N GLU A 240 14.11 15.74 34.27
CA GLU A 240 14.67 14.40 34.57
C GLU A 240 14.31 13.30 33.55
N THR A 241 14.35 13.61 32.25
CA THR A 241 14.45 12.57 31.23
C THR A 241 15.85 12.57 30.64
N ASP A 242 16.65 11.64 31.14
CA ASP A 242 17.93 11.24 30.59
C ASP A 242 17.83 11.03 29.08
N LYS A 243 18.87 11.50 28.39
CA LYS A 243 19.06 11.65 26.93
C LYS A 243 18.95 10.37 26.06
N LYS A 244 18.20 9.35 26.47
CA LYS A 244 18.11 8.05 25.77
C LYS A 244 16.71 7.59 25.38
N ALA A 245 15.64 8.26 25.80
CA ALA A 245 14.29 7.85 25.45
C ALA A 245 13.59 8.96 24.65
N LEU A 246 13.60 8.81 23.32
CA LEU A 246 12.72 9.50 22.36
C LEU A 246 12.88 11.03 22.31
N SER A 247 13.75 11.51 21.41
CA SER A 247 13.79 12.92 21.01
C SER A 247 12.58 13.23 20.12
N PHE A 248 11.85 14.28 20.52
CA PHE A 248 10.70 14.87 19.82
C PHE A 248 11.12 16.08 18.95
N ASP A 249 12.32 16.07 18.39
CA ASP A 249 12.68 17.05 17.38
C ASP A 249 12.26 16.58 15.98
N VAL A 250 11.42 17.41 15.37
CA VAL A 250 10.86 17.28 14.03
C VAL A 250 11.98 17.04 13.02
N TYR A 251 11.95 15.84 12.42
CA TYR A 251 12.95 15.25 11.54
C TYR A 251 14.35 15.15 12.15
N PRO A 252 14.76 13.97 12.65
CA PRO A 252 16.18 13.66 12.80
C PRO A 252 16.88 14.02 11.50
N SER A 253 18.09 14.60 11.58
CA SER A 253 18.85 14.86 10.36
C SER A 253 18.88 13.58 9.52
N ARG A 254 18.79 13.67 8.19
CA ARG A 254 18.84 12.46 7.31
C ARG A 254 20.01 11.56 7.70
N TRP A 255 21.07 12.16 8.24
CA TRP A 255 22.24 11.49 8.77
C TRP A 255 22.03 10.74 10.09
N GLU A 256 21.29 11.27 11.06
CA GLU A 256 21.00 10.56 12.32
C GLU A 256 19.96 9.46 12.16
N LEU A 257 18.95 9.65 11.30
CA LEU A 257 18.01 8.60 10.90
C LEU A 257 18.74 7.50 10.11
N PHE A 258 19.62 7.89 9.18
CA PHE A 258 20.48 6.97 8.48
C PHE A 258 21.43 6.25 9.44
N LYS A 259 22.01 6.94 10.42
CA LYS A 259 22.93 6.38 11.41
C LYS A 259 22.21 5.46 12.40
N ALA A 260 20.99 5.77 12.84
CA ALA A 260 20.22 4.90 13.71
C ALA A 260 19.70 3.64 12.99
N CYS A 261 19.23 3.80 11.74
CA CYS A 261 18.87 2.67 10.89
C CYS A 261 20.12 1.85 10.53
N MET A 262 21.25 2.49 10.22
CA MET A 262 22.52 1.81 9.98
C MET A 262 23.06 1.17 11.24
N ASP A 263 22.99 1.78 12.42
CA ASP A 263 23.50 1.21 13.67
C ASP A 263 22.66 -0.01 14.06
N ARG A 264 21.34 0.01 13.82
CA ARG A 264 20.44 -1.14 13.98
C ARG A 264 20.74 -2.24 12.97
N GLU A 265 20.80 -1.91 11.68
CA GLU A 265 21.16 -2.84 10.60
C GLU A 265 22.58 -3.39 10.80
N TRP A 266 23.53 -2.58 11.24
CA TRP A 266 24.93 -2.93 11.52
C TRP A 266 25.07 -3.88 12.70
N LEU A 267 24.34 -3.66 13.80
CA LEU A 267 24.30 -4.58 14.94
C LEU A 267 23.76 -5.95 14.55
N LEU A 268 22.86 -5.99 13.56
CA LEU A 268 22.22 -7.20 13.04
C LEU A 268 23.05 -7.88 11.93
N MET A 269 23.67 -7.09 11.05
CA MET A 269 24.60 -7.54 9.99
C MET A 269 25.88 -8.15 10.57
N LYS A 270 26.28 -7.75 11.79
CA LYS A 270 27.40 -8.34 12.52
C LYS A 270 27.21 -9.83 12.83
N ARG A 271 26.02 -10.39 12.64
CA ARG A 271 25.65 -11.66 13.28
C ARG A 271 25.51 -12.91 12.44
N ASN A 272 25.46 -12.93 11.08
CA ASN A 272 25.37 -14.25 10.40
C ASN A 272 25.76 -14.42 8.91
N SER A 273 25.94 -13.41 8.05
CA SER A 273 26.32 -13.68 6.64
C SER A 273 27.37 -12.72 6.07
N PHE A 274 27.20 -11.41 6.29
CA PHE A 274 28.17 -10.41 5.82
C PHE A 274 29.58 -10.60 6.42
N VAL A 275 29.65 -11.01 7.69
CA VAL A 275 30.91 -11.32 8.39
C VAL A 275 31.59 -12.56 7.81
N HIS A 276 30.81 -13.53 7.32
CA HIS A 276 31.38 -14.70 6.64
C HIS A 276 31.97 -14.31 5.30
N VAL A 277 31.23 -13.60 4.44
CA VAL A 277 31.74 -13.17 3.12
C VAL A 277 32.95 -12.24 3.27
N SER A 278 32.91 -11.27 4.18
CA SER A 278 34.05 -10.35 4.40
C SER A 278 35.28 -11.03 4.99
N LYS A 279 35.13 -12.02 5.88
CA LYS A 279 36.25 -12.83 6.37
C LYS A 279 36.79 -13.78 5.29
N SER A 280 35.93 -14.39 4.49
CA SER A 280 36.34 -15.19 3.33
C SER A 280 37.10 -14.36 2.31
N SER A 281 36.67 -13.12 2.03
CA SER A 281 37.41 -12.20 1.16
C SER A 281 38.77 -11.78 1.72
N GLN A 282 38.90 -11.63 3.05
CA GLN A 282 40.19 -11.38 3.71
C GLN A 282 41.16 -12.57 3.66
N SER A 283 40.64 -13.79 3.49
CA SER A 283 41.49 -14.99 3.35
C SER A 283 42.15 -15.12 1.97
N ILE A 284 41.77 -14.28 1.00
CA ILE A 284 42.33 -14.26 -0.35
C ILE A 284 43.73 -13.60 -0.31
N PRO A 285 44.77 -14.25 -0.85
CA PRO A 285 46.10 -13.66 -0.93
C PRO A 285 46.06 -12.30 -1.65
N ARG A 286 46.81 -11.31 -1.12
CA ARG A 286 46.92 -9.92 -1.63
C ARG A 286 45.73 -8.99 -1.29
N VAL A 287 44.65 -9.49 -0.68
CA VAL A 287 43.56 -8.62 -0.18
C VAL A 287 43.95 -7.99 1.16
N PRO A 288 43.86 -6.65 1.31
CA PRO A 288 44.20 -5.97 2.56
C PRO A 288 43.15 -6.22 3.65
N ASN A 289 43.58 -6.38 4.90
CA ASN A 289 42.66 -6.52 6.02
C ASN A 289 41.79 -5.27 6.23
N ILE A 290 40.58 -5.46 6.75
CA ILE A 290 39.68 -4.36 7.11
C ILE A 290 40.33 -3.51 8.20
N LYS A 291 40.41 -2.20 7.98
CA LYS A 291 40.91 -1.24 8.98
C LYS A 291 39.97 -1.17 10.18
N GLN A 292 40.53 -0.96 11.37
CA GLN A 292 39.74 -0.83 12.59
C GLN A 292 38.75 0.36 12.48
N ASN A 293 37.49 0.14 12.85
CA ASN A 293 36.35 1.08 12.70
C ASN A 293 35.96 1.45 11.25
N TYR A 294 36.45 0.72 10.24
CA TYR A 294 36.00 0.92 8.86
C TYR A 294 34.76 0.06 8.57
N ASN A 295 33.79 0.61 7.84
CA ASN A 295 32.56 -0.09 7.47
C ASN A 295 32.87 -1.27 6.53
N PRO A 296 32.63 -2.54 6.91
CA PRO A 296 32.91 -3.69 6.08
C PRO A 296 32.14 -3.71 4.76
N ALA A 297 30.90 -3.20 4.70
CA ALA A 297 30.12 -3.11 3.46
C ALA A 297 30.75 -2.09 2.49
N THR A 298 31.19 -0.95 3.01
CA THR A 298 31.95 0.03 2.22
C THR A 298 33.28 -0.55 1.75
N TRP A 299 34.01 -1.25 2.63
CA TRP A 299 35.28 -1.90 2.29
C TRP A 299 35.11 -2.93 1.19
N MET A 300 34.04 -3.72 1.24
CA MET A 300 33.73 -4.70 0.20
C MET A 300 33.51 -4.02 -1.15
N LEU A 301 32.79 -2.89 -1.20
CA LEU A 301 32.59 -2.12 -2.43
C LEU A 301 33.90 -1.52 -2.96
N ASP A 302 34.75 -1.02 -2.06
CA ASP A 302 36.04 -0.45 -2.44
C ASP A 302 36.95 -1.51 -3.04
N ILE A 303 37.06 -2.68 -2.38
CA ILE A 303 37.96 -3.74 -2.83
C ILE A 303 37.48 -4.43 -4.10
N THR A 304 36.17 -4.59 -4.26
CA THR A 304 35.56 -5.19 -5.47
C THR A 304 35.43 -4.20 -6.62
N SER A 305 35.85 -2.95 -6.45
CA SER A 305 35.87 -1.96 -7.53
C SER A 305 36.83 -2.36 -8.66
N PRO A 306 36.53 -2.02 -9.94
CA PRO A 306 37.43 -2.34 -11.05
C PRO A 306 38.84 -1.77 -10.89
N SER A 307 38.97 -0.58 -10.29
CA SER A 307 40.24 0.06 -9.97
C SER A 307 41.08 -0.75 -8.98
N SER A 308 40.45 -1.25 -7.91
CA SER A 308 41.15 -2.04 -6.89
C SER A 308 41.49 -3.44 -7.40
N GLN A 309 40.62 -4.05 -8.20
CA GLN A 309 40.91 -5.32 -8.88
C GLN A 309 42.14 -5.23 -9.79
N ALA A 310 42.24 -4.16 -10.59
CA ALA A 310 43.40 -3.92 -11.45
C ALA A 310 44.70 -3.72 -10.65
N LEU A 311 44.63 -2.98 -9.54
CA LEU A 311 45.79 -2.76 -8.65
C LEU A 311 46.26 -4.04 -7.96
N LEU A 312 45.32 -4.90 -7.55
CA LEU A 312 45.61 -6.17 -6.90
C LEU A 312 45.99 -7.28 -7.89
N GLY A 313 45.67 -7.10 -9.17
CA GLY A 313 45.81 -8.12 -10.20
C GLY A 313 44.93 -9.33 -9.92
N LEU A 314 43.72 -9.11 -9.39
CA LEU A 314 42.77 -10.15 -9.02
C LEU A 314 41.44 -9.91 -9.74
N ASP A 315 40.85 -10.98 -10.25
CA ASP A 315 39.46 -10.99 -10.71
C ASP A 315 38.59 -11.76 -9.71
N PHE A 316 37.82 -11.03 -8.91
CA PHE A 316 36.95 -11.63 -7.90
C PHE A 316 35.82 -12.47 -8.52
N ALA A 317 35.41 -12.22 -9.77
CA ALA A 317 34.37 -13.01 -10.42
C ALA A 317 34.88 -14.42 -10.72
N SER A 318 36.08 -14.53 -11.30
CA SER A 318 36.74 -15.82 -11.55
C SER A 318 37.06 -16.55 -10.25
N LEU A 319 37.59 -15.86 -9.24
CA LEU A 319 37.86 -16.46 -7.92
C LEU A 319 36.60 -16.99 -7.23
N TYR A 320 35.46 -16.31 -7.38
CA TYR A 320 34.19 -16.80 -6.85
C TYR A 320 33.74 -18.07 -7.57
N GLN A 321 33.82 -18.12 -8.90
CA GLN A 321 33.45 -19.31 -9.68
C GLN A 321 34.28 -20.56 -9.31
N GLU A 322 35.55 -20.38 -8.94
CA GLU A 322 36.41 -21.47 -8.48
C GLU A 322 36.20 -21.87 -7.01
N SER A 323 35.47 -21.04 -6.24
CA SER A 323 35.32 -21.23 -4.80
C SER A 323 34.38 -22.38 -4.42
N HIS A 324 34.60 -22.95 -3.23
CA HIS A 324 33.69 -23.94 -2.64
C HIS A 324 32.26 -23.38 -2.47
N LEU A 325 32.15 -22.10 -2.11
CA LEU A 325 30.87 -21.44 -1.90
C LEU A 325 30.02 -21.39 -3.18
N PHE A 326 30.66 -21.20 -4.34
CA PHE A 326 29.94 -21.25 -5.62
C PHE A 326 29.38 -22.64 -5.90
N LYS A 327 30.17 -23.70 -5.66
CA LYS A 327 29.72 -25.09 -5.83
C LYS A 327 28.55 -25.43 -4.89
N GLU A 328 28.65 -25.04 -3.62
CA GLU A 328 27.58 -25.24 -2.64
C GLU A 328 26.29 -24.50 -3.04
N ASN A 329 26.40 -23.26 -3.51
CA ASN A 329 25.25 -22.49 -4.01
C ASN A 329 24.65 -23.11 -5.28
N GLU A 330 25.47 -23.62 -6.20
CA GLU A 330 25.01 -24.32 -7.40
C GLU A 330 24.25 -25.61 -7.06
N GLU A 331 24.79 -26.42 -6.13
CA GLU A 331 24.11 -27.60 -5.59
C GLU A 331 22.78 -27.24 -4.92
N LEU A 332 22.75 -26.17 -4.12
CA LEU A 332 21.54 -25.68 -3.48
C LEU A 332 20.49 -25.24 -4.51
N VAL A 333 20.90 -24.49 -5.53
CA VAL A 333 20.00 -24.07 -6.62
C VAL A 333 19.46 -25.29 -7.37
N ASN A 334 20.30 -26.27 -7.69
CA ASN A 334 19.88 -27.51 -8.36
C ASN A 334 18.87 -28.29 -7.52
N LYS A 335 19.05 -28.37 -6.19
CA LYS A 335 18.12 -29.01 -5.26
C LYS A 335 16.78 -28.27 -5.17
N LEU A 336 16.80 -26.94 -5.15
CA LEU A 336 15.59 -26.10 -5.05
C LEU A 336 14.86 -25.92 -6.39
N ARG A 337 15.48 -26.32 -7.50
CA ARG A 337 14.89 -26.22 -8.84
C ARG A 337 13.78 -27.25 -9.06
N THR A 338 13.83 -28.38 -8.37
CA THR A 338 12.76 -29.38 -8.41
C THR A 338 11.70 -29.07 -7.36
N PRO A 339 10.41 -29.02 -7.71
CA PRO A 339 9.35 -28.81 -6.73
C PRO A 339 9.29 -29.98 -5.73
N PRO A 340 9.01 -29.72 -4.43
CA PRO A 340 8.82 -30.78 -3.44
C PRO A 340 7.71 -31.76 -3.83
N GLU A 341 7.87 -33.05 -3.53
CA GLU A 341 6.84 -34.07 -3.80
C GLU A 341 5.51 -33.70 -3.11
N GLY A 342 4.42 -33.68 -3.88
CA GLY A 342 3.08 -33.29 -3.41
C GLY A 342 2.81 -31.78 -3.35
N SER A 343 3.74 -30.93 -3.83
CA SER A 343 3.45 -29.50 -4.00
C SER A 343 2.62 -29.24 -5.26
N GLU A 344 1.58 -28.42 -5.11
CA GLU A 344 0.74 -27.97 -6.22
C GLU A 344 1.20 -26.60 -6.73
N GLU A 345 1.03 -26.37 -8.03
CA GLU A 345 1.32 -25.09 -8.68
C GLU A 345 0.50 -23.96 -8.03
N LEU A 346 1.13 -22.80 -7.80
CA LEU A 346 0.46 -21.60 -7.30
C LEU A 346 -0.47 -21.02 -8.39
N GLN A 347 -1.64 -21.62 -8.54
CA GLN A 347 -2.66 -21.16 -9.48
C GLN A 347 -3.52 -20.07 -8.85
N PHE A 348 -3.58 -18.93 -9.53
CA PHE A 348 -4.51 -17.85 -9.19
C PHE A 348 -5.66 -17.84 -10.20
N SER A 349 -6.89 -17.97 -9.71
CA SER A 349 -8.10 -17.96 -10.56
C SER A 349 -8.28 -16.67 -11.36
N THR A 350 -7.74 -15.56 -10.87
CA THR A 350 -7.85 -14.23 -11.51
C THR A 350 -6.51 -13.51 -11.53
N ARG A 351 -6.33 -12.59 -12.49
CA ARG A 351 -5.14 -11.71 -12.55
C ARG A 351 -5.10 -10.69 -11.42
N PHE A 352 -6.25 -10.16 -11.00
CA PHE A 352 -6.38 -9.14 -9.97
C PHE A 352 -7.14 -9.70 -8.76
N PRO A 353 -6.84 -9.26 -7.52
CA PRO A 353 -7.54 -9.74 -6.33
C PRO A 353 -9.04 -9.43 -6.37
N GLN A 354 -9.39 -8.25 -6.89
CA GLN A 354 -10.77 -7.80 -6.97
C GLN A 354 -11.37 -7.83 -8.38
N ASN A 355 -12.69 -7.88 -8.43
CA ASN A 355 -13.45 -7.81 -9.69
C ASN A 355 -13.27 -6.45 -10.37
N GLY A 356 -13.35 -6.43 -11.70
CA GLY A 356 -13.13 -5.22 -12.50
C GLY A 356 -14.03 -4.04 -12.11
N TRP A 357 -15.28 -4.31 -11.71
CA TRP A 357 -16.20 -3.28 -11.20
C TRP A 357 -15.77 -2.67 -9.87
N GLN A 358 -15.22 -3.48 -8.96
CA GLN A 358 -14.72 -2.99 -7.67
C GLN A 358 -13.45 -2.16 -7.87
N GLN A 359 -12.56 -2.60 -8.77
CA GLN A 359 -11.40 -1.81 -9.18
C GLN A 359 -11.83 -0.44 -9.75
N PHE A 360 -12.84 -0.42 -10.63
CA PHE A 360 -13.38 0.81 -11.17
C PHE A 360 -13.94 1.74 -10.08
N LYS A 361 -14.74 1.22 -9.14
CA LYS A 361 -15.24 1.98 -8.00
C LYS A 361 -14.11 2.56 -7.13
N ALA A 362 -13.06 1.78 -6.87
CA ALA A 362 -11.90 2.24 -6.11
C ALA A 362 -11.15 3.36 -6.85
N CYS A 363 -10.93 3.20 -8.16
CA CYS A 363 -10.31 4.23 -9.01
C CYS A 363 -11.15 5.51 -9.05
N LEU A 364 -12.47 5.39 -9.21
CA LEU A 364 -13.39 6.51 -9.25
C LEU A 364 -13.42 7.26 -7.91
N TRP A 365 -13.45 6.53 -6.79
CA TRP A 365 -13.35 7.12 -5.46
C TRP A 365 -12.03 7.89 -5.30
N LYS A 366 -10.90 7.28 -5.67
CA LYS A 366 -9.58 7.92 -5.63
C LYS A 366 -9.56 9.22 -6.44
N GLN A 367 -10.02 9.16 -7.68
CA GLN A 367 -10.04 10.32 -8.57
C GLN A 367 -11.01 11.40 -8.09
N SER A 368 -12.15 11.02 -7.49
CA SER A 368 -13.08 12.00 -6.93
C SER A 368 -12.43 12.83 -5.82
N LEU A 369 -11.61 12.21 -4.97
CA LEU A 369 -10.85 12.91 -3.93
C LEU A 369 -9.76 13.79 -4.54
N SER A 370 -8.97 13.25 -5.48
CA SER A 370 -7.90 14.00 -6.17
C SER A 370 -8.47 15.26 -6.84
N TYR A 371 -9.48 15.10 -7.69
CA TYR A 371 -10.07 16.19 -8.48
C TYR A 371 -10.72 17.26 -7.59
N TRP A 372 -11.46 16.84 -6.55
CA TRP A 372 -12.10 17.79 -5.64
C TRP A 372 -11.06 18.58 -4.82
N ARG A 373 -9.96 17.93 -4.40
CA ARG A 373 -8.93 18.53 -3.54
C ARG A 373 -7.81 19.23 -4.31
N SER A 374 -7.83 19.23 -5.64
CA SER A 374 -6.92 20.02 -6.50
C SER A 374 -7.61 21.30 -7.00
N PRO A 375 -7.70 22.37 -6.18
CA PRO A 375 -8.29 23.63 -6.61
C PRO A 375 -7.51 24.25 -7.78
N SER A 376 -6.20 24.06 -7.84
CA SER A 376 -5.35 24.52 -8.95
C SER A 376 -5.81 24.01 -10.31
N TYR A 377 -6.52 22.87 -10.35
CA TYR A 377 -7.08 22.32 -11.58
C TYR A 377 -8.53 22.78 -11.80
N ASN A 378 -9.46 22.35 -10.94
CA ASN A 378 -10.89 22.57 -11.18
C ASN A 378 -11.32 24.02 -10.95
N LEU A 379 -10.83 24.69 -9.90
CA LEU A 379 -11.17 26.10 -9.65
C LEU A 379 -10.61 27.00 -10.75
N ALA A 380 -9.40 26.73 -11.23
CA ALA A 380 -8.81 27.47 -12.35
C ALA A 380 -9.65 27.34 -13.63
N ARG A 381 -10.17 26.15 -13.93
CA ARG A 381 -11.08 25.93 -15.08
C ARG A 381 -12.39 26.70 -14.93
N PHE A 382 -13.03 26.64 -13.76
CA PHE A 382 -14.26 27.41 -13.52
C PHE A 382 -14.03 28.93 -13.60
N ALA A 383 -12.93 29.42 -13.03
CA ALA A 383 -12.57 30.83 -13.11
C ALA A 383 -12.31 31.26 -14.56
N PHE A 384 -11.54 30.48 -15.31
CA PHE A 384 -11.26 30.72 -16.73
C PHE A 384 -12.55 30.77 -17.56
N VAL A 385 -13.43 29.77 -17.45
CA VAL A 385 -14.71 29.74 -18.18
C VAL A 385 -15.59 30.93 -17.79
N THR A 386 -15.64 31.29 -16.51
CA THR A 386 -16.46 32.43 -16.04
C THR A 386 -15.96 33.74 -16.64
N VAL A 387 -14.65 34.01 -16.56
CA VAL A 387 -14.04 35.22 -17.13
C VAL A 387 -14.25 35.29 -18.64
N CYS A 388 -14.00 34.19 -19.36
CA CYS A 388 -14.26 34.12 -20.80
C CYS A 388 -15.73 34.36 -21.13
N SER A 389 -16.65 33.73 -20.41
CA SER A 389 -18.10 33.89 -20.64
C SER A 389 -18.57 35.33 -20.42
N LEU A 390 -18.05 36.02 -19.40
CA LEU A 390 -18.35 37.43 -19.15
C LEU A 390 -17.83 38.34 -20.27
N ILE A 391 -16.59 38.13 -20.72
CA ILE A 391 -16.00 38.89 -21.84
C ILE A 391 -16.82 38.66 -23.12
N PHE A 392 -17.20 37.42 -23.40
CA PHE A 392 -17.94 37.08 -24.62
C PHE A 392 -19.38 37.60 -24.57
N GLY A 393 -20.04 37.50 -23.41
CA GLY A 393 -21.35 38.09 -23.18
C GLY A 393 -21.33 39.61 -23.37
N ALA A 394 -20.29 40.29 -22.88
CA ALA A 394 -20.11 41.73 -23.09
C ALA A 394 -19.86 42.08 -24.57
N LEU A 395 -19.04 41.30 -25.28
CA LEU A 395 -18.70 41.55 -26.68
C LEU A 395 -19.89 41.34 -27.64
N LEU A 396 -20.78 40.41 -27.32
CA LEU A 396 -21.98 40.10 -28.09
C LEU A 396 -23.27 40.70 -27.49
N TRP A 397 -23.13 41.71 -26.64
CA TRP A 397 -24.23 42.28 -25.87
C TRP A 397 -25.42 42.70 -26.75
N ARG A 398 -26.56 42.06 -26.53
CA ARG A 398 -27.85 42.29 -27.21
C ARG A 398 -27.80 42.24 -28.74
N LYS A 399 -26.80 41.58 -29.34
CA LYS A 399 -26.74 41.40 -30.80
C LYS A 399 -27.90 40.56 -31.33
N GLY A 400 -28.47 39.66 -30.53
CA GLY A 400 -29.61 38.82 -30.92
C GLY A 400 -30.89 39.58 -31.28
N LYS A 401 -31.04 40.85 -30.85
CA LYS A 401 -32.18 41.72 -31.21
C LYS A 401 -31.97 42.54 -32.49
N LYS A 402 -30.72 42.67 -32.95
CA LYS A 402 -30.34 43.51 -34.11
C LYS A 402 -30.04 42.62 -35.32
N ILE A 403 -31.01 41.80 -35.70
CA ILE A 403 -30.88 40.90 -36.84
C ILE A 403 -31.68 41.53 -37.99
N GLU A 404 -30.99 42.27 -38.86
CA GLU A 404 -31.61 42.89 -40.04
C GLU A 404 -31.18 42.15 -41.32
N ASN A 405 -29.95 41.63 -41.36
CA ASN A 405 -29.38 40.93 -42.50
C ASN A 405 -28.97 39.48 -42.18
N GLU A 406 -28.89 38.65 -43.22
CA GLU A 406 -28.33 37.28 -43.12
C GLU A 406 -26.88 37.29 -42.58
N GLN A 407 -26.12 38.33 -42.93
CA GLN A 407 -24.76 38.53 -42.43
C GLN A 407 -24.70 38.67 -40.89
N ASP A 408 -25.69 39.33 -40.27
CA ASP A 408 -25.72 39.51 -38.81
C ASP A 408 -25.88 38.16 -38.08
N ILE A 409 -26.68 37.26 -38.66
CA ILE A 409 -26.86 35.89 -38.16
C ILE A 409 -25.54 35.12 -38.28
N LEU A 410 -24.90 35.18 -39.45
CA LEU A 410 -23.62 34.51 -39.69
C LEU A 410 -22.52 35.03 -38.75
N ASP A 411 -22.49 36.33 -38.47
CA ASP A 411 -21.49 36.93 -37.59
C ASP A 411 -21.69 36.53 -36.12
N ILE A 412 -22.94 36.43 -35.65
CA ILE A 412 -23.24 35.89 -34.30
C ILE A 412 -22.82 34.41 -34.22
N LEU A 413 -23.20 33.58 -35.21
CA LEU A 413 -22.87 32.16 -35.22
C LEU A 413 -21.34 31.92 -35.24
N ARG A 414 -20.61 32.63 -36.11
CA ARG A 414 -19.14 32.59 -36.19
C ARG A 414 -18.50 32.99 -34.86
N SER A 415 -18.96 34.08 -34.27
CA SER A 415 -18.41 34.58 -33.00
C SER A 415 -18.64 33.58 -31.87
N VAL A 416 -19.85 33.04 -31.74
CA VAL A 416 -20.18 32.01 -30.74
C VAL A 416 -19.29 30.78 -30.92
N PHE A 417 -19.11 30.31 -32.16
CA PHE A 417 -18.27 29.16 -32.45
C PHE A 417 -16.79 29.37 -32.07
N ILE A 418 -16.20 30.51 -32.46
CA ILE A 418 -14.80 30.85 -32.11
C ILE A 418 -14.61 30.89 -30.59
N PHE A 419 -15.57 31.48 -29.87
CA PHE A 419 -15.54 31.54 -28.41
C PHE A 419 -15.72 30.19 -27.73
N MET A 420 -16.57 29.32 -28.29
CA MET A 420 -16.74 27.95 -27.84
C MET A 420 -15.42 27.18 -28.00
N GLN A 421 -14.80 27.27 -29.19
CA GLN A 421 -13.49 26.67 -29.47
C GLN A 421 -12.40 27.18 -28.52
N PHE A 422 -12.29 28.49 -28.32
CA PHE A 422 -11.30 29.08 -27.41
C PHE A 422 -11.43 28.51 -25.99
N THR A 423 -12.67 28.39 -25.50
CA THR A 423 -12.97 27.82 -24.18
C THR A 423 -12.61 26.32 -24.12
N GLY A 424 -12.86 25.58 -25.19
CA GLY A 424 -12.46 24.17 -25.34
C GLY A 424 -10.93 23.99 -25.34
N ILE A 425 -10.20 24.82 -26.08
CA ILE A 425 -8.74 24.83 -26.12
C ILE A 425 -8.16 25.08 -24.73
N GLY A 426 -8.68 26.06 -23.99
CA GLY A 426 -8.25 26.32 -22.61
C GLY A 426 -8.48 25.12 -21.68
N ASN A 427 -9.60 24.43 -21.84
CA ASN A 427 -9.91 23.22 -21.09
C ASN A 427 -8.91 22.09 -21.37
N CYS A 428 -8.64 21.80 -22.64
CA CYS A 428 -7.65 20.79 -23.02
C CYS A 428 -6.25 21.11 -22.47
N SER A 429 -5.80 22.37 -22.60
CA SER A 429 -4.49 22.80 -22.11
C SER A 429 -4.33 22.63 -20.59
N SER A 430 -5.41 22.72 -19.81
CA SER A 430 -5.38 22.52 -18.36
C SER A 430 -5.22 21.05 -17.94
N VAL A 431 -5.78 20.12 -18.73
CA VAL A 431 -5.78 18.66 -18.46
C VAL A 431 -4.39 18.06 -18.65
N LEU A 432 -3.66 18.53 -19.66
CA LEU A 432 -2.34 18.01 -20.04
C LEU A 432 -1.34 17.95 -18.87
N PRO A 433 -1.03 19.06 -18.17
CA PRO A 433 -0.08 19.03 -17.05
C PRO A 433 -0.61 18.26 -15.84
N PHE A 434 -1.91 18.33 -15.56
CA PHE A 434 -2.53 17.65 -14.42
C PHE A 434 -2.38 16.13 -14.53
N VAL A 435 -2.78 15.56 -15.67
CA VAL A 435 -2.71 14.10 -15.91
C VAL A 435 -1.27 13.63 -16.10
N ALA A 436 -0.39 14.47 -16.66
CA ALA A 436 1.03 14.15 -16.77
C ALA A 436 1.68 13.97 -15.38
N ALA A 437 1.28 14.75 -14.38
CA ALA A 437 1.77 14.61 -13.00
C ALA A 437 1.31 13.30 -12.35
N GLU A 438 0.04 12.91 -12.53
CA GLU A 438 -0.49 11.66 -11.97
C GLU A 438 0.08 10.39 -12.63
N ARG A 439 0.63 10.49 -13.86
CA ARG A 439 1.11 9.35 -14.64
C ARG A 439 2.13 8.48 -13.90
N ILE A 440 3.06 9.09 -13.16
CA ILE A 440 4.12 8.35 -12.46
C ILE A 440 3.51 7.45 -11.38
N VAL A 441 2.49 7.96 -10.68
CA VAL A 441 1.73 7.20 -9.69
C VAL A 441 0.97 6.07 -10.36
N VAL A 442 0.29 6.32 -11.49
CA VAL A 442 -0.43 5.29 -12.26
C VAL A 442 0.50 4.18 -12.71
N TYR A 443 1.69 4.52 -13.21
CA TYR A 443 2.68 3.52 -13.57
C TYR A 443 3.09 2.69 -12.37
N ARG A 444 3.39 3.30 -11.22
CA ARG A 444 3.71 2.58 -9.99
C ARG A 444 2.58 1.63 -9.55
N GLU A 445 1.35 2.11 -9.50
CA GLU A 445 0.19 1.31 -9.06
C GLU A 445 -0.12 0.16 -10.03
N ARG A 446 0.04 0.41 -11.34
CA ARG A 446 -0.04 -0.64 -12.35
C ARG A 446 1.12 -1.63 -12.24
N PHE A 447 2.34 -1.15 -11.95
CA PHE A 447 3.49 -2.01 -11.66
C PHE A 447 3.24 -2.86 -10.41
N ALA A 448 2.49 -2.37 -9.41
CA ALA A 448 2.09 -3.12 -8.23
C ALA A 448 0.88 -4.06 -8.46
N GLY A 449 0.28 -4.06 -9.66
CA GLY A 449 -0.84 -4.95 -10.00
C GLY A 449 -2.13 -4.61 -9.25
N MET A 450 -2.32 -3.36 -8.81
CA MET A 450 -3.47 -2.96 -7.99
C MET A 450 -4.79 -2.97 -8.76
N TYR A 451 -4.77 -2.59 -10.04
CA TYR A 451 -5.96 -2.52 -10.88
C TYR A 451 -5.62 -2.66 -12.37
N SER A 452 -6.66 -2.94 -13.17
CA SER A 452 -6.59 -3.01 -14.63
C SER A 452 -6.59 -1.63 -15.28
N SER A 453 -5.95 -1.51 -16.45
CA SER A 453 -5.82 -0.23 -17.16
C SER A 453 -7.17 0.41 -17.49
N TRP A 454 -8.13 -0.40 -17.93
CA TRP A 454 -9.44 0.10 -18.33
C TRP A 454 -10.22 0.68 -17.14
N ALA A 455 -10.08 0.10 -15.94
CA ALA A 455 -10.78 0.57 -14.74
C ALA A 455 -10.35 1.98 -14.37
N TYR A 456 -9.05 2.27 -14.46
CA TYR A 456 -8.50 3.61 -14.25
C TYR A 456 -8.91 4.59 -15.36
N SER A 457 -8.75 4.19 -16.62
CA SER A 457 -9.08 5.06 -17.77
C SER A 457 -10.56 5.43 -17.80
N LEU A 458 -11.45 4.48 -17.51
CA LEU A 458 -12.89 4.73 -17.46
C LEU A 458 -13.27 5.64 -16.29
N ALA A 459 -12.66 5.44 -15.11
CA ALA A 459 -12.86 6.35 -13.98
C ALA A 459 -12.47 7.78 -14.37
N GLN A 460 -11.34 7.94 -15.08
CA GLN A 460 -10.79 9.24 -15.45
C GLN A 460 -11.69 9.99 -16.44
N VAL A 461 -12.34 9.26 -17.35
CA VAL A 461 -13.33 9.83 -18.27
C VAL A 461 -14.58 10.26 -17.49
N ILE A 462 -15.08 9.41 -16.58
CA ILE A 462 -16.34 9.66 -15.88
C ILE A 462 -16.24 10.82 -14.88
N ILE A 463 -15.10 10.98 -14.19
CA ILE A 463 -14.94 12.04 -13.19
C ILE A 463 -14.95 13.45 -13.80
N GLU A 464 -14.61 13.59 -15.07
CA GLU A 464 -14.61 14.87 -15.79
C GLU A 464 -16.03 15.37 -16.11
N ILE A 465 -17.01 14.45 -16.27
CA ILE A 465 -18.37 14.76 -16.72
C ILE A 465 -19.08 15.79 -15.82
N PRO A 466 -19.12 15.64 -14.47
CA PRO A 466 -19.81 16.60 -13.61
C PRO A 466 -19.20 18.01 -13.65
N TYR A 467 -17.87 18.11 -13.73
CA TYR A 467 -17.18 19.40 -13.80
C TYR A 467 -17.42 20.11 -15.12
N ILE A 468 -17.36 19.36 -16.24
CA ILE A 468 -17.62 19.90 -17.58
C ILE A 468 -19.10 20.28 -17.74
N PHE A 469 -20.01 19.51 -17.16
CA PHE A 469 -21.44 19.84 -17.15
C PHE A 469 -21.69 21.19 -16.46
N LEU A 470 -21.08 21.40 -15.29
CA LEU A 470 -21.20 22.65 -14.55
C LEU A 470 -20.54 23.82 -15.32
N GLN A 471 -19.41 23.60 -15.98
CA GLN A 471 -18.78 24.61 -16.85
C GLN A 471 -19.67 25.01 -18.03
N ALA A 472 -20.30 24.05 -18.69
CA ALA A 472 -21.24 24.32 -19.78
C ALA A 472 -22.49 25.08 -19.29
N ALA A 473 -22.98 24.74 -18.09
CA ALA A 473 -24.12 25.43 -17.47
C ALA A 473 -23.78 26.88 -17.10
N LEU A 474 -22.58 27.11 -16.55
CA LEU A 474 -22.08 28.45 -16.27
C LEU A 474 -21.95 29.28 -17.55
N PHE A 475 -21.35 28.71 -18.60
CA PHE A 475 -21.22 29.38 -19.89
C PHE A 475 -22.59 29.81 -20.42
N LEU A 476 -23.55 28.87 -20.47
CA LEU A 476 -24.94 29.15 -20.87
C LEU A 476 -25.56 30.30 -20.06
N ALA A 477 -25.44 30.25 -18.74
CA ALA A 477 -26.06 31.22 -17.84
C ALA A 477 -25.58 32.65 -18.09
N PHE A 478 -24.31 32.84 -18.47
CA PHE A 478 -23.76 34.15 -18.79
C PHE A 478 -24.01 34.57 -20.23
N THR A 479 -23.73 33.70 -21.22
CA THR A 479 -23.69 34.12 -22.63
C THR A 479 -25.08 34.17 -23.26
N TYR A 480 -25.97 33.24 -22.93
CA TYR A 480 -27.28 33.15 -23.59
C TYR A 480 -28.16 34.39 -23.32
N PRO A 481 -28.30 34.87 -22.05
CA PRO A 481 -29.03 36.11 -21.77
C PRO A 481 -28.30 37.36 -22.27
N ALA A 482 -26.97 37.38 -22.24
CA ALA A 482 -26.18 38.53 -22.67
C ALA A 482 -26.27 38.79 -24.19
N ILE A 483 -26.29 37.72 -24.99
CA ILE A 483 -26.49 37.81 -26.45
C ILE A 483 -27.95 38.17 -26.78
N ASP A 484 -28.89 37.85 -25.88
CA ASP A 484 -30.33 38.07 -26.03
C ASP A 484 -30.93 37.20 -27.16
N LEU A 485 -30.64 35.90 -27.10
CA LEU A 485 -31.14 34.90 -28.04
C LEU A 485 -32.61 34.54 -27.76
N TYR A 486 -33.27 33.94 -28.75
CA TYR A 486 -34.69 33.57 -28.65
C TYR A 486 -34.95 32.49 -27.59
N TRP A 487 -35.62 32.87 -26.50
CA TRP A 487 -35.98 32.01 -25.39
C TRP A 487 -36.94 30.88 -25.80
N SER A 488 -36.37 29.68 -25.99
CA SER A 488 -37.09 28.43 -26.21
C SER A 488 -36.32 27.30 -25.57
N VAL A 489 -37.03 26.41 -24.86
CA VAL A 489 -36.43 25.26 -24.14
C VAL A 489 -35.55 24.43 -25.09
N SER A 490 -36.02 24.18 -26.32
CA SER A 490 -35.27 23.42 -27.32
C SER A 490 -33.98 24.14 -27.72
N LYS A 491 -34.02 25.45 -27.98
CA LYS A 491 -32.83 26.22 -28.40
C LYS A 491 -31.80 26.36 -27.28
N VAL A 492 -32.26 26.58 -26.05
CA VAL A 492 -31.40 26.60 -24.85
C VAL A 492 -30.72 25.26 -24.67
N PHE A 493 -31.48 24.15 -24.79
CA PHE A 493 -30.93 22.80 -24.70
C PHE A 493 -29.86 22.55 -25.76
N TRP A 494 -30.11 22.87 -27.03
CA TRP A 494 -29.11 22.67 -28.10
C TRP A 494 -27.87 23.54 -27.93
N TYR A 495 -28.01 24.76 -27.43
CA TYR A 495 -26.87 25.62 -27.10
C TYR A 495 -26.02 25.01 -25.97
N PHE A 496 -26.66 24.59 -24.89
CA PHE A 496 -26.00 23.90 -23.77
C PHE A 496 -25.32 22.60 -24.23
N TYR A 497 -26.05 21.76 -24.94
CA TYR A 497 -25.58 20.48 -25.44
C TYR A 497 -24.37 20.65 -26.36
N SER A 498 -24.40 21.62 -27.27
CA SER A 498 -23.27 21.91 -28.16
C SER A 498 -22.02 22.32 -27.38
N MET A 499 -22.17 23.20 -26.39
CA MET A 499 -21.06 23.61 -25.52
C MET A 499 -20.53 22.45 -24.69
N PHE A 500 -21.42 21.67 -24.08
CA PHE A 500 -21.07 20.49 -23.29
C PHE A 500 -20.31 19.44 -24.11
N CYS A 501 -20.80 19.10 -25.30
CA CYS A 501 -20.14 18.16 -26.20
C CYS A 501 -18.79 18.68 -26.70
N LEU A 502 -18.68 19.97 -27.01
CA LEU A 502 -17.41 20.55 -27.42
C LEU A 502 -16.38 20.49 -26.28
N LEU A 503 -16.75 20.90 -25.07
CA LEU A 503 -15.87 20.81 -23.91
C LEU A 503 -15.42 19.37 -23.63
N LEU A 504 -16.34 18.40 -23.71
CA LEU A 504 -16.00 16.97 -23.57
C LEU A 504 -15.01 16.52 -24.64
N CYS A 505 -15.25 16.88 -25.91
CA CYS A 505 -14.39 16.52 -27.03
C CYS A 505 -12.96 17.03 -26.82
N TYR A 506 -12.79 18.32 -26.51
CA TYR A 506 -11.47 18.90 -26.25
C TYR A 506 -10.80 18.31 -25.01
N ASN A 507 -11.57 18.08 -23.93
CA ASN A 507 -11.05 17.48 -22.71
C ASN A 507 -10.50 16.07 -22.95
N TYR A 508 -11.28 15.22 -23.62
CA TYR A 508 -10.89 13.85 -23.92
C TYR A 508 -9.80 13.76 -24.99
N MET A 509 -9.77 14.71 -25.93
CA MET A 509 -8.63 14.87 -26.83
C MET A 509 -7.34 15.13 -26.03
N GLY A 510 -7.40 15.98 -25.00
CA GLY A 510 -6.28 16.22 -24.07
C GLY A 510 -5.84 14.95 -23.34
N LEU A 511 -6.80 14.21 -22.77
CA LEU A 511 -6.55 12.91 -22.11
C LEU A 511 -5.90 11.89 -23.06
N LEU A 512 -6.34 11.85 -24.32
CA LEU A 512 -5.78 10.97 -25.33
C LEU A 512 -4.33 11.35 -25.66
N LEU A 513 -4.07 12.62 -25.95
CA LEU A 513 -2.73 13.07 -26.32
C LEU A 513 -1.72 12.86 -25.20
N VAL A 514 -2.07 13.23 -23.96
CA VAL A 514 -1.18 12.96 -22.82
C VAL A 514 -0.99 11.47 -22.59
N SER A 515 -1.93 10.60 -22.98
CA SER A 515 -1.72 9.16 -22.85
C SER A 515 -0.77 8.60 -23.92
N LEU A 516 -0.74 9.22 -25.11
CA LEU A 516 0.08 8.78 -26.24
C LEU A 516 1.51 9.34 -26.21
N THR A 517 1.75 10.48 -25.56
CA THR A 517 3.06 11.13 -25.58
C THR A 517 3.87 10.91 -24.29
N PRO A 518 5.20 10.80 -24.37
CA PRO A 518 6.07 10.67 -23.21
C PRO A 518 6.16 11.94 -22.36
N SER A 519 5.92 13.12 -22.93
CA SER A 519 5.98 14.41 -22.21
C SER A 519 4.75 15.28 -22.48
N PHE A 520 4.44 16.18 -21.54
CA PHE A 520 3.33 17.12 -21.68
C PHE A 520 3.64 18.18 -22.76
N GLN A 521 4.90 18.58 -22.92
CA GLN A 521 5.29 19.54 -23.96
C GLN A 521 4.98 18.99 -25.35
N LEU A 522 5.28 17.71 -25.59
CA LEU A 522 4.97 17.07 -26.86
C LEU A 522 3.46 16.94 -27.07
N ALA A 523 2.69 16.60 -26.03
CA ALA A 523 1.23 16.59 -26.12
C ALA A 523 0.67 17.96 -26.50
N SER A 524 1.21 19.04 -25.91
CA SER A 524 0.77 20.41 -26.22
C SER A 524 1.04 20.81 -27.67
N ILE A 525 2.16 20.35 -28.26
CA ILE A 525 2.47 20.60 -29.67
C ILE A 525 1.45 19.90 -30.57
N PHE A 526 1.17 18.61 -30.32
CA PHE A 526 0.16 17.86 -31.07
C PHE A 526 -1.24 18.43 -30.91
N ALA A 527 -1.59 18.90 -29.71
CA ALA A 527 -2.85 19.56 -29.42
C ALA A 527 -3.05 20.81 -30.29
N SER A 528 -2.02 21.67 -30.36
CA SER A 528 -2.04 22.87 -31.19
C SER A 528 -2.23 22.56 -32.68
N ILE A 529 -1.60 21.50 -33.20
CA ILE A 529 -1.81 21.05 -34.59
C ILE A 529 -3.27 20.65 -34.80
N PHE A 530 -3.83 19.85 -33.88
CA PHE A 530 -5.22 19.40 -33.95
C PHE A 530 -6.23 20.57 -33.91
N TYR A 531 -5.99 21.58 -33.07
CA TYR A 531 -6.85 22.77 -33.00
C TYR A 531 -6.87 23.52 -34.33
N ASN A 532 -5.69 23.71 -34.95
CA ASN A 532 -5.59 24.40 -36.23
C ASN A 532 -6.33 23.65 -37.34
N ILE A 533 -6.20 22.32 -37.39
CA ILE A 533 -6.92 21.47 -38.35
C ILE A 533 -8.44 21.58 -38.11
N THR A 534 -8.89 21.42 -36.87
CA THR A 534 -10.32 21.50 -36.52
C THR A 534 -10.90 22.88 -36.85
N ASN A 535 -10.13 23.94 -36.62
CA ASN A 535 -10.54 25.30 -36.97
C ASN A 535 -10.61 25.52 -38.48
N LEU A 536 -9.66 24.99 -39.25
CA LEU A 536 -9.62 25.11 -40.70
C LEU A 536 -10.83 24.42 -41.37
N PHE A 537 -11.18 23.22 -40.90
CA PHE A 537 -12.30 22.42 -41.44
C PHE A 537 -13.64 22.66 -40.74
N SER A 538 -13.75 23.75 -39.98
CA SER A 538 -14.98 24.08 -39.25
C SER A 538 -16.15 24.57 -40.12
N GLY A 539 -15.93 24.80 -41.42
CA GLY A 539 -16.92 25.37 -42.34
C GLY A 539 -16.95 26.90 -42.36
N TYR A 540 -16.20 27.58 -41.47
CA TYR A 540 -16.17 29.04 -41.38
C TYR A 540 -14.97 29.68 -42.09
N VAL A 541 -13.78 29.05 -42.03
CA VAL A 541 -12.57 29.52 -42.71
C VAL A 541 -12.54 29.02 -44.16
N ILE A 542 -12.85 27.74 -44.35
CA ILE A 542 -13.09 27.14 -45.65
C ILE A 542 -14.58 26.79 -45.69
N PRO A 543 -15.37 27.33 -46.64
CA PRO A 543 -16.75 26.92 -46.84
C PRO A 543 -16.82 25.41 -47.01
N GLY A 544 -17.76 24.75 -46.35
CA GLY A 544 -18.01 23.32 -46.55
C GLY A 544 -18.39 23.02 -48.01
N PRO A 545 -18.16 21.78 -48.48
CA PRO A 545 -18.58 21.35 -49.82
C PRO A 545 -20.09 21.40 -50.03
#